data_AF-M5BXQ2-F1
#
_entry.id   AF-M5BXQ2-F1
#
_cell.length_a   1.000
_cell.length_b   1.000
_cell.length_c   1.000
_cell.angle_alpha   90.00
_cell.angle_beta   90.00
_cell.angle_gamma   90.00
#
_symmetry.space_group_name_H-M   'P 1'
#
loop_
_entity.id
_entity.type
_entity.pdbx_description
1 polymer ?
#
loop_
_entity_poly.entity_id
_entity_poly.type
_entity_poly.pdbx_seq_one_letter_code
_entity_poly.pdbx_strand_id
1 'polypeptide(L)'
;MRGAASKFETTDFNPAIDAATGEEAASLQRGKIANKVLKNLGSVMVASIKEAKAKAAGEDASEFTAKIEEESKKMNKNAATDKADAGKALATPLGN
;
A
#
# COMPACT_ATOMS: atom_id res chain seq x y z
N MET A 1 3.90 0.93 10.33
CA MET A 1 3.79 1.32 8.90
C MET A 1 2.37 1.27 8.35
N ARG A 2 1.62 0.14 8.41
CA ARG A 2 0.25 0.03 7.84
C ARG A 2 -0.73 1.13 8.32
N GLY A 3 -0.74 1.44 9.62
CA GLY A 3 -1.64 2.45 10.19
C GLY A 3 -1.39 3.85 9.63
N ALA A 4 -0.13 4.31 9.63
CA ALA A 4 0.25 5.59 9.06
C ALA A 4 -0.08 5.68 7.56
N ALA A 5 0.24 4.65 6.77
CA ALA A 5 -0.07 4.63 5.34
C ALA A 5 -1.58 4.61 5.04
N SER A 6 -2.38 3.94 5.88
CA SER A 6 -3.85 3.95 5.77
C SER A 6 -4.43 5.32 6.10
N LYS A 7 -3.94 5.95 7.18
CA LYS A 7 -4.34 7.30 7.56
C LYS A 7 -4.00 8.27 6.43
N PHE A 8 -2.76 8.29 5.97
CA PHE A 8 -2.30 9.17 4.90
C PHE A 8 -3.11 9.01 3.60
N GLU A 9 -3.53 7.78 3.25
CA GLU A 9 -4.45 7.56 2.13
C GLU A 9 -5.78 8.29 2.32
N THR A 10 -6.38 8.17 3.50
CA THR A 10 -7.73 8.70 3.78
C THR A 10 -7.76 10.19 4.14
N THR A 11 -6.74 10.68 4.86
CA THR A 11 -6.72 12.04 5.41
C THR A 11 -6.00 13.03 4.52
N ASP A 12 -5.10 12.57 3.66
CA ASP A 12 -4.23 13.45 2.88
C ASP A 12 -4.41 13.21 1.38
N PHE A 13 -4.24 11.97 0.89
CA PHE A 13 -4.37 11.69 -0.54
C PHE A 13 -5.80 11.87 -1.06
N ASN A 14 -6.81 11.30 -0.41
CA ASN A 14 -8.19 11.40 -0.90
C ASN A 14 -8.66 12.87 -1.03
N PRO A 15 -8.54 13.74 0.00
CA PRO A 15 -8.94 15.13 -0.15
C PRO A 15 -8.13 15.91 -1.18
N ALA A 16 -6.81 15.68 -1.27
CA ALA A 16 -5.96 16.37 -2.23
C ALA A 16 -6.32 15.99 -3.68
N ILE A 17 -6.61 14.71 -3.93
CA ILE A 17 -7.08 14.23 -5.23
C ILE A 17 -8.44 14.84 -5.58
N ASP A 18 -9.36 14.89 -4.62
CA ASP A 18 -10.71 15.42 -4.84
C ASP A 18 -10.70 16.93 -5.16
N ALA A 19 -9.70 17.66 -4.64
CA ALA A 19 -9.50 19.09 -4.90
C ALA A 19 -8.71 19.39 -6.19
N ALA A 20 -7.89 18.45 -6.67
CA ALA A 20 -7.04 18.64 -7.84
C ALA A 20 -7.77 18.26 -9.14
N THR A 21 -7.25 18.74 -10.27
CA THR A 21 -7.74 18.34 -11.60
C THR A 21 -6.60 18.07 -12.57
N GLY A 22 -6.90 17.44 -13.71
CA GLY A 22 -5.93 17.20 -14.77
C GLY A 22 -4.69 16.43 -14.30
N GLU A 23 -3.51 16.92 -14.71
CA GLU A 23 -2.24 16.26 -14.42
C GLU A 23 -1.88 16.25 -12.93
N GLU A 24 -2.31 17.27 -12.18
CA GLU A 24 -2.10 17.33 -10.73
C GLU A 24 -2.81 16.16 -10.03
N ALA A 25 -4.11 15.97 -10.32
CA ALA A 25 -4.88 14.84 -9.79
C ALA A 25 -4.27 13.50 -10.22
N ALA A 26 -3.80 13.38 -11.47
CA ALA A 26 -3.14 12.18 -11.95
C ALA A 26 -1.83 11.88 -11.19
N SER A 27 -1.02 12.91 -10.91
CA SER A 27 0.22 12.78 -10.14
C SER A 27 -0.01 12.37 -8.67
N LEU A 28 -1.05 12.91 -8.04
CA LEU A 28 -1.46 12.53 -6.68
C LEU A 28 -2.00 11.10 -6.63
N GLN A 29 -2.74 10.67 -7.66
CA GLN A 29 -3.17 9.26 -7.78
C GLN A 29 -1.99 8.30 -7.89
N ARG A 30 -0.95 8.65 -8.67
CA ARG A 30 0.28 7.85 -8.74
C ARG A 30 0.97 7.77 -7.38
N GLY A 31 1.10 8.89 -6.67
CA GLY A 31 1.61 8.91 -5.29
C GLY A 31 0.79 8.03 -4.34
N LYS A 32 -0.54 8.05 -4.45
CA LYS A 32 -1.44 7.19 -3.66
C LYS A 32 -1.21 5.71 -3.98
N ILE A 33 -1.02 5.35 -5.25
CA ILE A 33 -0.70 3.97 -5.66
C ILE A 33 0.63 3.52 -5.04
N ALA A 34 1.68 4.35 -5.10
CA ALA A 34 2.96 4.06 -4.45
C ALA A 34 2.80 3.87 -2.93
N ASN A 35 2.04 4.74 -2.25
CA ASN A 35 1.72 4.57 -0.83
C ASN A 35 0.98 3.25 -0.54
N LYS A 36 0.07 2.82 -1.43
CA LYS A 36 -0.62 1.53 -1.29
C LYS A 36 0.31 0.33 -1.49
N VAL A 37 1.34 0.42 -2.33
CA VAL A 37 2.39 -0.61 -2.43
C VAL A 37 3.09 -0.76 -1.08
N LEU A 38 3.57 0.34 -0.49
CA LEU A 38 4.25 0.34 0.82
C LEU A 38 3.33 -0.16 1.95
N LYS A 39 2.06 0.25 1.95
CA LYS A 39 1.05 -0.21 2.92
C LYS A 39 0.90 -1.73 2.90
N ASN A 40 0.75 -2.31 1.71
CA ASN A 40 0.53 -3.74 1.56
C ASN A 40 1.80 -4.53 1.83
N LEU A 41 2.98 -4.04 1.42
CA LEU A 41 4.27 -4.62 1.77
C LEU A 41 4.44 -4.74 3.29
N GLY A 42 4.20 -3.64 4.03
CA GLY A 42 4.27 -3.67 5.50
C GLY A 42 3.25 -4.63 6.12
N SER A 43 2.16 -4.94 5.43
CA SER A 43 1.12 -5.86 5.89
C SER A 43 1.50 -7.32 5.66
N VAL A 44 2.11 -7.61 4.50
CA VAL A 44 2.74 -8.90 4.23
C VAL A 44 3.82 -9.17 5.28
N MET A 45 4.73 -8.22 5.54
CA MET A 45 5.79 -8.39 6.54
C MET A 45 5.22 -8.71 7.94
N VAL A 46 4.20 -7.97 8.40
CA VAL A 46 3.58 -8.22 9.71
C VAL A 46 2.92 -9.61 9.75
N ALA A 47 2.22 -10.01 8.69
CA ALA A 47 1.59 -11.32 8.61
C ALA A 47 2.64 -12.45 8.59
N SER A 48 3.72 -12.31 7.82
CA SER A 48 4.84 -13.27 7.79
C SER A 48 5.52 -13.43 9.14
N ILE A 49 5.71 -12.33 9.89
CA ILE A 49 6.26 -12.39 11.25
C ILE A 49 5.32 -13.17 12.18
N LYS A 50 4.00 -12.90 12.12
CA LYS A 50 3.02 -13.62 12.93
C LYS A 50 2.93 -15.10 12.57
N GLU A 51 2.94 -15.40 11.28
CA GLU A 51 2.98 -16.78 10.77
C GLU A 51 4.19 -17.55 11.32
N ALA A 52 5.38 -16.95 11.24
CA ALA A 52 6.61 -17.56 11.75
C ALA A 52 6.54 -17.81 13.27
N LYS A 53 5.98 -16.86 14.03
CA LYS A 53 5.79 -17.01 15.48
C LYS A 53 4.82 -18.13 15.83
N ALA A 54 3.67 -18.21 15.14
CA ALA A 54 2.68 -19.26 15.35
C ALA A 54 3.27 -20.65 15.04
N LYS A 55 3.94 -20.79 13.89
CA LYS A 55 4.64 -22.04 13.50
C LYS A 55 5.69 -22.46 14.54
N ALA A 56 6.47 -21.51 15.05
CA ALA A 56 7.47 -21.80 16.09
C ALA A 56 6.84 -22.22 17.43
N ALA A 57 5.63 -21.74 17.74
CA ALA A 57 4.86 -22.13 18.91
C ALA A 57 4.04 -23.43 18.71
N GLY A 58 4.03 -24.01 17.50
CA GLY A 58 3.16 -25.15 17.16
C GLY A 58 1.68 -24.78 17.06
N GLU A 59 1.36 -23.49 16.90
CA GLU A 59 0.01 -22.96 16.76
C GLU A 59 -0.44 -22.94 15.29
N ASP A 60 -1.76 -22.86 15.07
CA ASP A 60 -2.29 -22.67 13.72
C ASP A 60 -1.86 -21.31 13.16
N ALA A 61 -1.38 -21.33 11.91
CA ALA A 61 -0.89 -20.16 11.20
C ALA A 61 -1.72 -19.87 9.93
N SER A 62 -2.79 -20.63 9.69
CA SER A 62 -3.59 -20.59 8.46
C SER A 62 -4.13 -19.19 8.14
N GLU A 63 -4.56 -18.43 9.16
CA GLU A 63 -5.04 -17.06 8.99
C GLU A 63 -3.93 -16.11 8.48
N PHE A 64 -2.68 -16.31 8.92
CA PHE A 64 -1.56 -15.48 8.51
C PHE A 64 -1.11 -15.84 7.09
N THR A 65 -1.11 -17.13 6.74
CA THR A 65 -0.86 -17.57 5.36
C THR A 65 -1.89 -16.96 4.40
N ALA A 66 -3.19 -17.04 4.71
CA ALA A 66 -4.24 -16.42 3.92
C ALA A 66 -4.04 -14.89 3.80
N LYS A 67 -3.63 -14.24 4.90
CA LYS A 67 -3.38 -12.79 4.90
C LYS A 67 -2.18 -12.39 4.04
N ILE A 68 -1.11 -13.18 4.05
CA ILE A 68 0.07 -12.98 3.20
C ILE A 68 -0.34 -13.03 1.73
N GLU A 69 -1.12 -14.03 1.32
CA GLU A 69 -1.59 -14.16 -0.06
C GLU A 69 -2.47 -13.00 -0.49
N GLU A 70 -3.44 -12.63 0.35
CA GLU A 70 -4.36 -11.52 0.07
C GLU A 70 -3.61 -10.20 -0.12
N GLU A 71 -2.74 -9.84 0.82
CA GLU A 71 -2.02 -8.57 0.77
C GLU A 71 -0.93 -8.57 -0.30
N SER A 72 -0.32 -9.72 -0.61
CA SER A 72 0.60 -9.86 -1.75
C SER A 72 -0.10 -9.65 -3.08
N LYS A 73 -1.31 -10.19 -3.27
CA LYS A 73 -2.11 -9.94 -4.49
C LYS A 73 -2.41 -8.44 -4.66
N LYS A 74 -2.81 -7.76 -3.57
CA LYS A 74 -3.05 -6.30 -3.61
C LYS A 74 -1.77 -5.52 -3.88
N MET A 75 -0.65 -5.89 -3.26
CA MET A 75 0.66 -5.28 -3.48
C MET A 75 1.07 -5.40 -4.95
N ASN A 76 1.03 -6.61 -5.51
CA ASN A 76 1.42 -6.87 -6.89
C ASN A 76 0.53 -6.12 -7.89
N LYS A 77 -0.78 -6.02 -7.62
CA LYS A 77 -1.70 -5.21 -8.42
C LYS A 77 -1.29 -3.73 -8.43
N ASN A 78 -1.07 -3.13 -7.26
CA ASN A 78 -0.67 -1.72 -7.18
C ASN A 78 0.72 -1.49 -7.79
N ALA A 79 1.66 -2.43 -7.61
CA ALA A 79 3.00 -2.36 -8.21
C ALA A 79 2.96 -2.46 -9.74
N ALA A 80 2.05 -3.26 -10.30
CA ALA A 80 1.83 -3.32 -11.74
C ALA A 80 1.28 -1.99 -12.28
N THR A 81 0.34 -1.36 -11.56
CA THR A 81 -0.15 -0.01 -11.89
C THR A 81 0.97 1.02 -11.82
N ASP A 82 1.76 1.03 -10.75
CA ASP A 82 2.90 1.93 -10.57
C ASP A 82 3.92 1.77 -11.72
N LYS A 83 4.26 0.52 -12.07
CA LYS A 83 5.14 0.20 -13.19
C LYS A 83 4.61 0.66 -14.54
N ALA A 84 3.30 0.60 -14.76
CA ALA A 84 2.68 1.09 -16.00
C ALA A 84 2.78 2.62 -16.14
N ASP A 85 2.93 3.33 -15.03
CA ASP A 85 3.12 4.78 -14.96
C ASP A 85 4.60 5.19 -14.82
N ALA A 86 5.54 4.25 -15.01
CA ALA A 86 6.97 4.52 -14.91
C ALA A 86 7.39 5.73 -15.76
N GLY A 87 8.16 6.64 -15.15
CA GLY A 87 8.63 7.87 -15.78
C GLY A 87 7.65 9.05 -15.72
N LYS A 88 6.39 8.84 -15.33
CA LYS A 88 5.45 9.94 -15.05
C LYS A 88 5.72 10.53 -13.67
N ALA A 89 5.52 11.85 -13.53
CA ALA A 89 5.70 12.53 -12.26
C ALA A 89 4.72 12.01 -11.20
N LEU A 90 5.15 11.74 -9.98
CA LEU A 90 4.24 11.43 -8.86
C LEU A 90 4.35 12.54 -7.82
N ALA A 91 3.26 12.85 -7.14
CA ALA A 91 3.21 13.90 -6.13
C ALA A 91 2.69 13.35 -4.80
N THR A 92 3.00 14.05 -3.71
CA THR A 92 2.39 13.82 -2.40
C THR A 92 1.62 15.05 -1.94
N PRO A 93 0.61 14.89 -1.07
CA PRO A 93 -0.11 16.03 -0.49
C PRO A 93 0.75 16.97 0.37
N LEU A 94 1.98 16.57 0.72
CA LEU A 94 2.89 17.37 1.54
C LEU A 94 3.71 18.37 0.72
N GLY A 95 3.51 18.44 -0.60
CA GLY A 95 4.39 19.17 -1.52
C GLY A 95 5.67 18.40 -1.81
N ASN A 96 6.48 18.93 -2.74
CA ASN A 96 7.86 18.50 -2.99
C ASN A 96 8.83 19.38 -2.22
#